data_AF-K1PUJ6-F1
#
_entry.id   AF-K1PUJ6-F1
#
_cell.length_a   1.000
_cell.length_b   1.000
_cell.length_c   1.000
_cell.angle_alpha   90.00
_cell.angle_beta   90.00
_cell.angle_gamma   90.00
#
_symmetry.space_group_name_H-M   'P 1'
#
loop_
_entity.id
_entity.type
_entity.pdbx_description
1 polymer ?
#
loop_
_entity_poly.entity_id
_entity_poly.type
_entity_poly.pdbx_seq_one_letter_code
_entity_poly.pdbx_strand_id
1 'polypeptide(L)'
;MVDLQAVYFIRSVRIFNRGMDKWAQDVSDRLRNVTVTVKLTESDVNTPCGFFAGPGTLSQLVVIDCPTLPQGRFVKISIITKYLTLCEVEVLGYSV
;
A
#
# COMPACT_ATOMS: atom_id res chain seq x y z
N MET A 1 -9.04 -1.20 0.29
CA MET A 1 -8.31 -2.22 1.06
C MET A 1 -8.32 -3.50 0.25
N VAL A 2 -7.39 -4.41 0.53
CA VAL A 2 -7.30 -5.71 -0.13
C VAL A 2 -7.63 -6.79 0.90
N ASP A 3 -8.55 -7.69 0.58
CA ASP A 3 -8.84 -8.90 1.35
C ASP A 3 -8.13 -10.09 0.70
N LEU A 4 -7.12 -10.64 1.40
CA LEU A 4 -6.30 -11.76 0.94
C LEU A 4 -7.01 -13.12 1.03
N GLN A 5 -8.25 -13.17 1.53
CA GLN A 5 -9.07 -14.37 1.75
C GLN A 5 -8.53 -15.38 2.78
N ALA A 6 -7.27 -15.28 3.18
CA ALA A 6 -6.63 -16.04 4.26
C ALA A 6 -5.64 -15.15 5.04
N VAL A 7 -5.15 -15.67 6.16
CA VAL A 7 -4.19 -14.96 7.01
C VAL A 7 -2.77 -15.26 6.56
N TYR A 8 -1.95 -14.22 6.43
CA TYR A 8 -0.54 -14.30 6.03
C TYR A 8 0.32 -13.46 6.98
N PHE A 9 1.60 -13.81 7.09
CA PHE A 9 2.63 -12.89 7.56
C PHE A 9 3.05 -11.98 6.40
N ILE A 10 2.88 -10.68 6.55
CA ILE A 10 3.15 -9.71 5.49
C ILE A 10 4.59 -9.21 5.60
N ARG A 11 5.38 -9.39 4.53
CA ARG A 11 6.79 -8.98 4.47
C ARG A 11 6.95 -7.60 3.84
N SER A 12 6.23 -7.33 2.76
CA SER A 12 6.32 -6.05 2.05
C SER A 12 5.09 -5.82 1.19
N VAL A 13 4.77 -4.56 0.94
CA VAL A 13 3.75 -4.14 -0.02
C VAL A 13 4.42 -3.30 -1.11
N ARG A 14 4.21 -3.65 -2.37
CA ARG A 14 4.73 -2.93 -3.53
C ARG A 14 3.58 -2.23 -4.24
N ILE A 15 3.75 -0.94 -4.50
CA ILE A 15 2.74 -0.09 -5.13
C ILE A 15 3.31 0.41 -6.45
N PHE A 16 2.61 0.13 -7.54
CA PHE A 16 2.91 0.75 -8.82
C PHE A 16 2.12 2.06 -8.92
N ASN A 17 2.85 3.19 -8.93
CA ASN A 17 2.29 4.52 -8.98
C ASN A 17 1.70 4.84 -10.35
N ARG A 18 0.81 5.82 -10.39
CA ARG A 18 0.17 6.30 -11.61
C ARG A 18 1.20 6.84 -12.61
N GLY A 19 1.01 6.49 -13.87
CA GLY A 19 1.72 7.09 -15.00
C GLY A 19 1.07 8.39 -15.50
N MET A 20 1.60 8.89 -16.61
CA MET A 20 0.98 9.98 -17.37
C MET A 20 -0.43 9.59 -17.81
N ASP A 21 -1.38 10.51 -17.76
CA ASP A 21 -2.71 10.26 -18.29
C ASP A 21 -2.85 10.58 -19.79
N LYS A 22 -4.03 10.33 -20.36
CA LYS A 22 -4.33 10.53 -21.78
C LYS A 22 -4.21 12.00 -22.26
N TRP A 23 -4.08 12.95 -21.34
CA TRP A 23 -3.94 14.38 -21.61
C TRP A 23 -2.53 14.90 -21.31
N ALA A 24 -1.55 14.01 -21.19
CA ALA A 24 -0.19 14.32 -20.82
C ALA A 24 -0.03 14.95 -19.42
N GLN A 25 -1.01 14.76 -18.52
CA GLN A 25 -0.93 15.28 -17.16
C GLN A 25 -0.23 14.28 -16.23
N ASP A 26 0.82 14.73 -15.56
CA ASP A 26 1.46 14.03 -14.46
C ASP A 26 0.85 14.46 -13.12
N VAL A 27 0.31 13.49 -12.38
CA VAL A 27 -0.20 13.65 -11.01
C VAL A 27 0.34 12.57 -10.09
N SER A 28 1.46 11.95 -10.47
CA SER A 28 2.14 10.90 -9.72
C SER A 28 2.62 11.37 -8.34
N ASP A 29 2.87 12.68 -8.22
CA ASP A 29 3.25 13.35 -6.99
C ASP A 29 2.21 13.21 -5.87
N ARG A 30 0.95 12.90 -6.21
CA ARG A 30 -0.14 12.66 -5.24
C ARG A 30 0.11 11.46 -4.35
N LEU A 31 0.90 10.48 -4.80
CA LEU A 31 1.31 9.36 -3.97
C LEU A 31 2.34 9.85 -2.95
N ARG A 32 1.87 10.33 -1.80
CA ARG A 32 2.69 10.83 -0.70
C ARG A 32 2.00 10.58 0.62
N ASN A 33 2.76 10.50 1.70
CA ASN A 33 2.27 10.20 3.04
C ASN A 33 1.39 8.94 3.06
N VAL A 34 1.87 7.87 2.41
CA VAL A 34 1.18 6.59 2.31
C VAL A 34 1.46 5.77 3.56
N THR A 35 0.41 5.37 4.25
CA THR A 35 0.48 4.44 5.38
C THR A 35 -0.12 3.11 4.98
N VAL A 36 0.65 2.03 5.21
CA VAL A 36 0.21 0.66 5.03
C VAL A 36 -0.05 0.04 6.40
N THR A 37 -1.26 -0.49 6.59
CA THR A 37 -1.65 -1.22 7.80
C THR A 37 -2.22 -2.58 7.45
N VAL A 38 -2.10 -3.51 8.40
CA VAL A 38 -2.56 -4.89 8.30
C VAL A 38 -3.57 -5.17 9.41
N LYS A 39 -4.61 -5.95 9.11
CA LYS A 39 -5.63 -6.37 10.06
C LYS A 39 -5.99 -7.85 9.91
N LEU A 40 -6.40 -8.48 11.01
CA LEU A 40 -6.93 -9.85 11.03
C LEU A 40 -8.40 -9.88 10.58
N THR A 41 -9.22 -8.97 11.12
CA THR A 41 -10.63 -8.74 10.74
C THR A 41 -10.85 -7.27 10.35
N GLU A 42 -12.00 -6.94 9.73
CA GLU A 42 -12.30 -5.54 9.36
C GLU A 42 -12.39 -4.61 10.59
N SER A 43 -12.87 -5.14 11.71
CA SER A 43 -13.07 -4.43 12.98
C SER A 43 -11.80 -4.27 13.82
N ASP A 44 -10.74 -5.02 13.53
CA ASP A 44 -9.53 -4.99 14.32
C ASP A 44 -8.77 -3.67 14.22
N VAL A 45 -7.95 -3.43 15.24
CA VAL A 45 -7.01 -2.32 15.28
C VAL A 45 -5.99 -2.46 14.14
N ASN A 46 -5.63 -1.34 13.54
CA ASN A 46 -4.62 -1.30 12.48
C ASN A 46 -3.25 -1.67 13.06
N THR A 47 -2.64 -2.75 12.56
CA THR A 47 -1.23 -3.04 12.83
C THR A 47 -0.39 -2.32 11.77
N PRO A 48 0.54 -1.42 12.14
CA PRO A 48 1.40 -0.77 11.16
C PRO A 48 2.29 -1.77 10.42
N CYS A 49 2.30 -1.71 9.09
CA CYS A 49 3.32 -2.36 8.26
C CYS A 49 4.44 -1.37 7.97
N GLY A 50 4.13 -0.22 7.35
CA GLY A 50 5.14 0.73 6.93
C GLY A 50 4.57 2.03 6.38
N PHE A 51 5.47 2.94 6.02
CA PHE A 51 5.15 4.30 5.59
C PHE A 51 6.03 4.73 4.43
N PHE A 52 5.45 5.45 3.48
CA PHE A 52 6.16 6.11 2.39
C PHE A 52 5.84 7.61 2.40
N ALA A 53 6.86 8.43 2.67
CA ALA A 53 6.72 9.88 2.70
C ALA A 53 6.37 10.46 1.31
N GLY A 54 7.00 9.93 0.26
CA GLY A 54 6.91 10.49 -1.08
C GLY A 54 7.56 11.87 -1.22
N PRO A 55 7.17 12.65 -2.24
CA PRO A 55 6.22 12.30 -3.28
C PRO A 55 6.73 11.14 -4.16
N GLY A 56 5.81 10.35 -4.67
CA GLY A 56 6.09 9.37 -5.71
C GLY A 56 6.38 10.06 -7.03
N THR A 57 7.02 9.33 -7.95
CA THR A 57 7.27 9.76 -9.32
C THR A 57 6.46 8.94 -10.32
N LEU A 58 6.47 9.41 -11.57
CA LEU A 58 5.70 8.84 -12.67
C LEU A 58 6.03 7.36 -12.87
N SER A 59 5.00 6.50 -12.81
CA SER A 59 5.15 5.04 -12.94
C SER A 59 6.19 4.41 -12.00
N GLN A 60 6.44 5.05 -10.85
CA GLN A 60 7.38 4.52 -9.86
C GLN A 60 6.83 3.25 -9.21
N LEU A 61 7.69 2.24 -9.06
CA LEU A 61 7.46 1.13 -8.16
C LEU A 61 7.95 1.50 -6.75
N VAL A 62 7.03 1.74 -5.83
CA VAL A 62 7.32 2.02 -4.41
C VAL A 62 7.27 0.71 -3.63
N VAL A 63 8.36 0.38 -2.93
CA VAL A 63 8.42 -0.79 -2.04
C VAL A 63 8.34 -0.32 -0.60
N ILE A 64 7.39 -0.85 0.16
CA ILE A 64 7.19 -0.57 1.58
C ILE A 64 7.40 -1.87 2.35
N ASP A 65 8.52 -1.95 3.06
CA ASP A 65 8.84 -3.10 3.90
C ASP A 65 8.03 -3.08 5.20
N CYS A 66 7.62 -4.26 5.67
CA CYS A 66 6.94 -4.45 6.94
C CYS A 66 7.89 -5.12 7.96
N PRO A 67 8.76 -4.36 8.67
CA PRO A 67 9.80 -4.96 9.51
C PRO A 67 9.26 -5.74 10.71
N THR A 68 8.05 -5.41 11.17
CA THR A 68 7.36 -6.09 12.27
C THR A 68 6.70 -7.40 11.85
N LEU A 69 6.73 -7.73 10.54
CA LEU A 69 6.09 -8.92 9.95
C LEU A 69 4.64 -9.12 10.44
N PRO A 70 3.77 -8.12 10.29
CA PRO A 70 2.43 -8.18 10.83
C PRO A 70 1.64 -9.33 10.18
N GLN A 71 0.91 -10.06 11.02
CA GLN A 71 0.01 -11.13 10.59
C GLN A 71 -1.38 -10.56 10.31
N GLY A 72 -1.97 -10.88 9.15
CA GLY A 72 -3.33 -10.44 8.84
C GLY A 72 -3.88 -10.96 7.53
N ARG A 73 -5.17 -10.70 7.33
CA ARG A 73 -5.96 -11.01 6.13
C ARG A 73 -6.22 -9.77 5.28
N PHE A 74 -6.32 -8.61 5.91
CA PHE A 74 -6.65 -7.36 5.23
C PHE A 74 -5.44 -6.44 5.20
N VAL A 75 -5.12 -5.90 4.02
CA VAL A 75 -4.11 -4.87 3.84
C VAL A 75 -4.78 -3.57 3.44
N LYS A 76 -4.57 -2.53 4.22
CA LYS A 76 -5.11 -1.19 3.98
C LYS A 76 -3.97 -0.25 3.60
N ILE A 77 -4.12 0.35 2.43
CA ILE A 77 -3.29 1.46 1.97
C ILE A 77 -4.13 2.73 2.14
N SER A 78 -3.56 3.73 2.79
CA SER A 78 -4.23 4.98 3.07
C SER A 78 -3.30 6.16 2.94
N ILE A 79 -3.87 7.32 2.63
CA ILE A 79 -3.18 8.62 2.63
C ILE A 79 -4.03 9.59 3.43
N ILE A 80 -3.41 10.67 3.89
CA ILE A 80 -4.12 11.79 4.54
C ILE A 80 -4.57 12.88 3.56
N THR A 81 -4.19 12.76 2.28
CA THR A 81 -4.56 13.71 1.22
C THR A 81 -5.83 13.25 0.48
N LYS A 82 -6.26 14.03 -0.51
CA LYS A 82 -7.60 13.90 -1.11
C LYS A 82 -7.77 12.68 -2.04
N TYR A 83 -6.77 12.35 -2.86
CA TYR A 83 -6.92 11.35 -3.92
C TYR A 83 -5.81 10.31 -3.86
N LEU A 84 -6.20 9.06 -3.60
CA LEU A 84 -5.33 7.90 -3.72
C LEU A 84 -5.59 7.22 -5.06
N THR A 85 -4.56 7.08 -5.90
CA THR A 85 -4.61 6.30 -7.13
C THR A 85 -3.49 5.27 -7.08
N LEU A 86 -3.85 4.01 -7.30
CA LEU A 86 -2.93 2.87 -7.29
C LEU A 86 -3.15 2.14 -8.61
N CYS A 87 -2.08 1.94 -9.40
CA CYS A 87 -2.19 1.17 -10.63
C CYS A 87 -2.11 -0.33 -10.36
N GLU A 88 -1.24 -0.73 -9.44
CA GLU A 88 -1.09 -2.12 -9.02
C GLU A 88 -0.67 -2.16 -7.54
N VAL A 89 -1.07 -3.21 -6.84
CA VAL A 89 -0.67 -3.47 -5.45
C VAL A 89 -0.27 -4.93 -5.31
N GLU A 90 1.01 -5.18 -5.07
CA GLU A 90 1.51 -6.52 -4.76
C GLU A 90 1.71 -6.64 -3.25
N VAL A 91 1.12 -7.67 -2.64
CA VAL A 91 1.34 -8.00 -1.23
C VAL A 91 2.19 -9.24 -1.17
N LEU A 92 3.40 -9.12 -0.60
CA LEU A 92 4.33 -10.24 -0.46
C LEU A 92 4.37 -10.70 0.99
N GLY A 93 4.25 -12.01 1.18
CA GLY A 93 4.17 -12.64 2.48
C GLY A 93 4.26 -14.16 2.38
N TYR A 94 4.02 -14.84 3.49
CA TYR A 94 3.94 -16.30 3.55
C TYR A 94 2.75 -16.71 4.42
N SER A 95 2.19 -17.89 4.11
CA SER A 95 1.06 -18.43 4.87
C SER A 95 1.47 -18.69 6.32
N VAL A 96 0.52 -18.52 7.23
CA VAL A 96 0.65 -18.96 8.63
C VAL A 96 0.79 -20.47 8.72
#